data_AF-A0AAF0UT46-F1
#
_entry.id   AF-A0AAF0UT46-F1
#
_cell.length_a   1.000
_cell.length_b   1.000
_cell.length_c   1.000
_cell.angle_alpha   90.00
_cell.angle_beta   90.00
_cell.angle_gamma   90.00
#
_symmetry.space_group_name_H-M   'P 1'
#
loop_
_entity.id
_entity.type
_entity.pdbx_description
1 polymer ?
#
loop_
_entity_poly.entity_id
_entity_poly.type
_entity_poly.pdbx_seq_one_letter_code
_entity_poly.pdbx_strand_id
1 'polypeptide(L)'
;MRSFLGLDGYYRRFVEGFSSISSPLTKLTQKTVKFQWSEACEKSFQELKMRLTTSPILTLPEGTQGFVVYCDSSRVGLGCVLM
;
A
#
# COMPACT_ATOMS: atom_id res chain seq x y z
N MET A 1 -11.41 -3.41 -8.56
CA MET A 1 -11.18 -2.91 -7.18
C MET A 1 -10.56 -3.90 -6.23
N ARG A 2 -11.12 -5.09 -6.00
CA ARG A 2 -10.47 -6.07 -5.08
C ARG A 2 -9.07 -6.46 -5.54
N SER A 3 -8.87 -6.66 -6.84
CA SER A 3 -7.53 -6.94 -7.41
C SER A 3 -6.55 -5.77 -7.28
N PHE A 4 -7.04 -4.53 -7.46
CA PHE A 4 -6.24 -3.31 -7.29
C PHE A 4 -5.79 -3.15 -5.82
N LEU A 5 -6.73 -3.25 -4.87
CA LEU A 5 -6.41 -3.21 -3.44
C LEU A 5 -5.50 -4.37 -3.00
N GLY A 6 -5.56 -5.52 -3.68
CA GLY A 6 -4.64 -6.63 -3.45
C GLY A 6 -3.20 -6.29 -3.84
N LEU A 7 -3.00 -5.66 -5.00
CA LEU A 7 -1.68 -5.21 -5.46
C LEU A 7 -1.15 -4.06 -4.61
N ASP A 8 -1.98 -3.06 -4.35
CA ASP A 8 -1.66 -1.94 -3.47
C ASP A 8 -1.34 -2.40 -2.04
N GLY A 9 -2.03 -3.45 -1.57
CA GLY A 9 -1.79 -4.09 -0.28
C GLY A 9 -0.38 -4.69 -0.15
N TYR A 10 0.22 -5.15 -1.24
CA TYR A 10 1.61 -5.62 -1.26
C TYR A 10 2.59 -4.47 -0.99
N TYR A 11 2.31 -3.29 -1.55
CA TYR A 11 3.13 -2.10 -1.41
C TYR A 11 2.73 -1.18 -0.25
N ARG A 12 1.73 -1.56 0.56
CA ARG A 12 1.18 -0.75 1.66
C ARG A 12 2.23 -0.21 2.63
N ARG A 13 3.36 -0.91 2.77
CA ARG A 13 4.47 -0.54 3.67
C ARG A 13 5.28 0.65 3.17
N PHE A 14 5.22 0.94 1.87
CA PHE A 14 5.90 2.05 1.22
C PHE A 14 5.00 3.29 1.09
N VAL A 15 3.70 3.14 1.37
CA VAL A 15 2.73 4.23 1.30
C VAL A 15 2.36 4.66 2.71
N GLU A 16 2.93 5.77 3.17
CA GLU A 16 2.58 6.36 4.46
C GLU A 16 1.08 6.72 4.50
N GLY A 17 0.38 6.34 5.56
CA GLY A 17 -1.05 6.60 5.70
C GLY A 17 -1.95 5.72 4.81
N PHE A 18 -1.44 4.62 4.25
CA PHE A 18 -2.17 3.72 3.35
C PHE A 18 -3.57 3.35 3.84
N SER A 19 -3.73 3.04 5.14
CA SER A 19 -5.02 2.64 5.70
C SER A 19 -6.06 3.77 5.62
N SER A 20 -5.65 5.02 5.77
CA SER A 20 -6.54 6.18 5.71
C SER A 20 -6.96 6.45 4.27
N ILE A 21 -6.03 6.35 3.32
CA ILE A 21 -6.27 6.58 1.90
C ILE A 21 -7.12 5.44 1.30
N SER A 22 -6.82 4.18 1.63
CA SER A 22 -7.55 3.01 1.11
C SER A 22 -8.90 2.74 1.81
N SER A 23 -9.21 3.42 2.92
CA SER A 23 -10.46 3.28 3.67
C SER A 23 -11.73 3.41 2.82
N PRO A 24 -11.94 4.51 2.04
CA PRO A 24 -13.11 4.63 1.17
C PRO A 24 -13.19 3.52 0.12
N LEU A 25 -12.05 3.07 -0.42
CA LEU A 25 -12.00 1.99 -1.40
C LEU A 25 -12.32 0.62 -0.77
N THR A 26 -11.89 0.40 0.47
CA THR A 26 -12.17 -0.83 1.21
C THR A 26 -13.65 -0.93 1.55
N LYS A 27 -14.30 0.20 1.90
CA LYS A 27 -15.75 0.26 2.10
C LYS A 27 -16.55 -0.20 0.87
N LEU A 28 -16.08 0.12 -0.35
CA LEU A 28 -16.70 -0.34 -1.59
C LEU A 28 -16.63 -1.86 -1.81
N THR A 29 -15.74 -2.57 -1.11
CA THR A 29 -15.56 -4.02 -1.27
C THR A 29 -16.33 -4.87 -0.26
N GLN A 30 -16.98 -4.25 0.73
CA GLN A 30 -17.75 -4.93 1.76
C GLN A 30 -19.02 -5.58 1.21
N LYS A 31 -19.38 -6.76 1.72
CA LYS A 31 -20.48 -7.60 1.20
C LYS A 31 -21.87 -6.93 1.22
N THR A 32 -22.06 -5.90 2.03
CA THR A 32 -23.36 -5.27 2.28
C THR A 32 -23.47 -3.84 1.74
N VAL A 33 -22.43 -3.34 1.06
CA VAL A 33 -22.38 -1.96 0.57
C VAL A 33 -22.64 -1.95 -0.93
N LYS A 34 -23.58 -1.12 -1.40
CA LYS A 34 -23.76 -0.87 -2.83
C LYS A 34 -22.49 -0.22 -3.38
N PHE A 35 -21.98 -0.76 -4.49
CA PHE A 35 -20.83 -0.18 -5.15
C PHE A 35 -21.22 1.18 -5.73
N GLN A 36 -20.88 2.26 -5.03
CA GLN A 36 -21.11 3.63 -5.47
C GLN A 36 -19.79 4.37 -5.47
N TRP A 37 -19.29 4.67 -6.66
CA TRP A 37 -18.04 5.41 -6.81
C TRP A 37 -18.27 6.89 -6.48
N SER A 38 -17.83 7.31 -5.31
CA SER A 38 -17.90 8.71 -4.89
C SER A 38 -16.63 9.47 -5.23
N GLU A 39 -16.69 10.79 -5.22
CA GLU A 39 -15.53 11.65 -5.45
C GLU A 39 -14.39 11.40 -4.44
N ALA A 40 -14.75 11.01 -3.21
CA ALA A 40 -13.78 10.59 -2.20
C ALA A 40 -13.06 9.28 -2.58
N CYS A 41 -13.73 8.36 -3.25
CA CYS A 41 -13.13 7.14 -3.77
C CYS A 41 -12.17 7.47 -4.92
N GLU A 42 -12.57 8.35 -5.83
CA GLU A 42 -11.70 8.79 -6.93
C GLU A 42 -10.43 9.48 -6.43
N LYS A 43 -10.55 10.44 -5.50
CA LYS A 43 -9.40 11.11 -4.88
C LYS A 43 -8.44 10.12 -4.23
N SER A 44 -8.99 9.15 -3.51
CA SER A 44 -8.20 8.11 -2.85
C SER A 44 -7.50 7.18 -3.84
N PHE A 45 -8.16 6.85 -4.94
CA PHE A 45 -7.60 6.02 -6.00
C PHE A 45 -6.44 6.73 -6.72
N GLN A 46 -6.59 8.02 -7.03
CA GLN A 46 -5.52 8.81 -7.65
C GLN A 46 -4.34 9.05 -6.70
N GLU A 47 -4.60 9.32 -5.42
CA GLU A 47 -3.56 9.45 -4.40
C GLU A 47 -2.76 8.16 -4.26
N LEU A 48 -3.42 7.00 -4.22
CA LEU A 48 -2.72 5.70 -4.17
C LEU A 48 -1.85 5.48 -5.41
N LYS A 49 -2.36 5.76 -6.61
CA LYS A 49 -1.54 5.69 -7.83
C LYS A 49 -0.31 6.58 -7.73
N MET A 50 -0.47 7.83 -7.30
CA MET A 50 0.65 8.76 -7.16
C MET A 50 1.69 8.21 -6.19
N ARG A 51 1.29 7.82 -4.97
CA ARG A 51 2.20 7.29 -3.95
C ARG A 51 2.94 6.03 -4.40
N LEU A 52 2.25 5.13 -5.12
CA LEU A 52 2.86 3.92 -5.68
C LEU A 52 3.86 4.22 -6.80
N THR A 53 3.63 5.29 -7.57
CA THR A 53 4.57 5.72 -8.63
C THR A 53 5.73 6.58 -8.12
N THR A 54 5.56 7.27 -6.98
CA THR A 54 6.56 8.21 -6.44
C THR A 54 7.47 7.57 -5.38
N SER A 55 6.99 6.54 -4.68
CA SER A 55 7.79 5.85 -3.66
C SER A 55 8.96 5.07 -4.31
N PRO A 56 10.15 4.97 -3.67
CA PRO A 56 11.30 4.23 -4.18
C PRO A 56 11.07 2.70 -4.06
N ILE A 57 10.03 2.21 -4.72
CA ILE A 57 9.64 0.79 -4.74
C ILE A 57 10.50 0.01 -5.75
N LEU A 58 11.24 0.72 -6.61
CA LEU A 58 11.99 0.17 -7.73
C LEU A 58 13.38 0.82 -7.86
N THR A 59 14.12 0.96 -6.76
CA THR A 59 15.56 1.20 -6.88
C THR A 59 16.25 -0.15 -6.84
N LEU A 60 16.98 -0.48 -7.92
CA LEU A 60 17.93 -1.59 -7.89
C LEU A 60 18.95 -1.31 -6.79
N PRO A 61 19.26 -2.27 -5.92
CA PRO A 61 20.32 -2.06 -4.96
C PRO A 61 21.64 -1.95 -5.73
N GLU A 62 22.12 -0.72 -5.88
CA GLU A 62 23.38 -0.41 -6.55
C GLU A 62 24.44 -0.17 -5.47
N GLY A 63 25.25 -1.20 -5.18
CA GLY A 63 26.42 -1.07 -4.32
C GLY A 63 26.90 -2.35 -3.66
N THR A 64 28.21 -2.46 -3.47
CA THR A 64 28.89 -3.42 -2.58
C THR A 64 28.74 -3.06 -1.08
N GLN A 65 27.96 -2.03 -0.75
CA GLN A 65 27.67 -1.66 0.63
C GLN A 65 26.58 -2.58 1.19
N GLY A 66 26.79 -3.03 2.43
CA GLY A 66 25.91 -3.99 3.08
C GLY A 66 24.46 -3.51 3.13
N PHE A 67 23.54 -4.42 2.83
CA PHE A 67 22.11 -4.17 2.93
C PHE A 67 21.68 -4.01 4.38
N VAL A 68 20.79 -3.05 4.64
CA VAL A 68 20.24 -2.85 5.98
C VAL A 68 18.82 -3.40 6.00
N VAL A 69 18.63 -4.49 6.72
CA VAL A 69 17.32 -5.09 6.90
C VAL A 69 16.69 -4.56 8.18
N TYR A 70 15.60 -3.81 8.04
CA TYR A 70 14.76 -3.44 9.18
C TYR A 70 13.69 -4.51 9.36
N CYS A 71 13.74 -5.22 10.48
CA CYS A 71 12.72 -6.18 10.86
C CYS A 71 11.90 -5.64 12.02
N ASP A 72 10.58 -5.67 11.87
CA ASP A 72 9.64 -5.47 12.95
C ASP A 72 8.84 -6.76 13.16
N SER A 73 8.62 -7.13 14.43
CA SER A 73 7.94 -8.37 14.79
C SER A 73 6.92 -8.18 15.91
N SER A 74 5.82 -8.92 15.80
CA SER A 74 4.80 -9.07 16.84
C SER A 74 4.55 -10.56 17.10
N ARG A 75 3.81 -10.89 18.17
CA ARG A 75 3.42 -12.28 18.50
C ARG A 75 2.65 -13.01 17.40
N VAL A 76 2.10 -12.28 16.42
CA VAL A 76 1.20 -12.82 15.38
C VAL A 76 1.86 -12.81 13.99
N GLY A 77 2.97 -12.09 13.82
CA GLY A 77 3.64 -12.01 12.53
C GLY A 77 4.89 -11.15 12.54
N LEU A 78 5.79 -11.48 11.62
CA LEU A 78 7.08 -10.84 11.42
C LEU A 78 7.13 -10.28 10.01
N GLY A 79 7.73 -9.11 9.82
CA GLY A 79 7.97 -8.61 8.48
C GLY A 79 9.19 -7.72 8.42
N CYS A 80 10.05 -8.00 7.46
CA CYS A 80 11.29 -7.29 7.22
C CYS A 80 11.25 -6.50 5.91
N VAL A 81 12.06 -5.45 5.82
CA VAL A 81 12.29 -4.66 4.61
C VAL A 81 13.78 -4.56 4.37
N LEU A 82 14.19 -4.83 3.14
CA LEU A 82 15.56 -4.66 2.65
C LEU A 82 15.67 -3.23 2.07
N MET A 83 16.57 -2.42 2.61
CA MET A 83 17.04 -1.18 1.97
C MET A 83 18.44 -1.37 1.41
#